data_AF-A0A0J9EAZ0-F1
#
_entry.id   AF-A0A0J9EAZ0-F1
#
_cell.length_a   1.000
_cell.length_b   1.000
_cell.length_c   1.000
_cell.angle_alpha   90.00
_cell.angle_beta   90.00
_cell.angle_gamma   90.00
#
_symmetry.space_group_name_H-M   'P 1'
#
loop_
_entity.id
_entity.type
_entity.pdbx_description
1 polymer ?
#
loop_
_entity_poly.entity_id
_entity_poly.type
_entity_poly.pdbx_seq_one_letter_code
_entity_poly.pdbx_strand_id
1 'polypeptide(L)'
;MTLPSAKAQYLADALGQVRAEMKALKAREEALREALLEARANAPIQGERFVATIRRGTRRSFDAKSLPAAIRDDPRYWKETASCTVLIRERAGKAEREDDIVLVEPF
;
A
#
# COMPACT_ATOMS: atom_id res chain seq x y z
N MET A 1 -10.96 23.10 15.53
CA MET A 1 -12.17 22.85 14.72
C MET A 1 -12.34 21.35 14.58
N THR A 2 -13.22 20.74 15.37
CA THR A 2 -13.49 19.29 15.37
C THR A 2 -14.54 18.98 14.29
N LEU A 3 -14.27 18.04 13.39
CA LEU A 3 -15.27 17.57 12.43
C LEU A 3 -16.39 16.82 13.17
N PRO A 4 -17.67 16.96 12.76
CA PRO A 4 -18.75 16.16 13.33
C PRO A 4 -18.48 14.67 13.04
N SER A 5 -18.73 13.81 14.04
CA SER A 5 -18.36 12.38 14.04
C SER A 5 -18.78 11.63 12.76
N ALA A 6 -20.01 11.87 12.27
CA ALA A 6 -20.53 11.25 11.05
C ALA A 6 -19.74 11.64 9.78
N LYS A 7 -19.25 12.89 9.69
CA LYS A 7 -18.42 13.34 8.56
C LYS A 7 -17.04 12.68 8.59
N ALA A 8 -16.46 12.50 9.78
CA ALA A 8 -15.18 11.81 9.92
C ALA A 8 -15.29 10.32 9.54
N GLN A 9 -16.39 9.66 9.91
CA GLN A 9 -16.68 8.28 9.52
C GLN A 9 -16.80 8.14 8.00
N TYR A 10 -17.62 8.98 7.36
CA TYR A 10 -17.73 8.99 5.89
C TYR A 10 -16.38 9.19 5.20
N LEU A 11 -15.55 10.12 5.68
CA LEU A 11 -14.23 10.37 5.11
C LEU A 11 -13.28 9.15 5.27
N ALA A 12 -13.38 8.43 6.39
CA ALA A 12 -12.59 7.22 6.60
C ALA A 12 -12.99 6.11 5.62
N ASP A 13 -14.29 5.88 5.44
CA ASP A 13 -14.80 4.83 4.54
C ASP A 13 -14.52 5.18 3.08
N ALA A 14 -14.80 6.42 2.65
CA ALA A 14 -14.53 6.87 1.29
C ALA A 14 -13.04 6.78 0.92
N LEU A 15 -12.15 7.19 1.84
CA LEU A 15 -10.71 7.07 1.60
C LEU A 15 -10.24 5.61 1.61
N GLY A 16 -10.87 4.75 2.42
CA GLY A 16 -10.63 3.31 2.42
C GLY A 16 -10.98 2.67 1.08
N GLN A 17 -12.15 2.98 0.55
CA GLN A 17 -12.61 2.50 -0.75
C GLN A 17 -11.67 2.89 -1.88
N VAL A 18 -11.32 4.18 -1.98
CA VAL A 18 -10.39 4.66 -3.04
C VAL A 18 -9.01 4.00 -2.91
N ARG A 19 -8.51 3.77 -1.69
CA ARG A 19 -7.25 3.05 -1.49
C ARG A 19 -7.34 1.58 -1.90
N ALA A 20 -8.46 0.91 -1.68
CA ALA A 20 -8.69 -0.45 -2.14
C ALA A 20 -8.70 -0.53 -3.68
N GLU A 21 -9.38 0.40 -4.34
CA GLU A 21 -9.41 0.52 -5.80
C GLU A 21 -8.00 0.77 -6.37
N MET A 22 -7.27 1.74 -5.81
CA MET A 22 -5.88 2.00 -6.20
C MET A 22 -4.98 0.79 -5.99
N LYS A 23 -5.16 0.04 -4.90
CA LYS A 23 -4.38 -1.17 -4.62
C LYS A 23 -4.62 -2.23 -5.69
N ALA A 24 -5.88 -2.45 -6.09
CA ALA A 24 -6.23 -3.40 -7.15
C ALA A 24 -5.64 -2.98 -8.50
N LEU A 25 -5.74 -1.69 -8.84
CA LEU A 25 -5.17 -1.15 -10.07
C LEU A 25 -3.64 -1.28 -10.10
N LYS A 26 -2.95 -0.98 -9.00
CA LYS A 26 -1.49 -1.15 -8.89
C LYS A 26 -1.07 -2.60 -8.99
N ALA A 27 -1.82 -3.53 -8.38
CA ALA A 27 -1.52 -4.95 -8.52
C ALA A 27 -1.62 -5.42 -9.98
N ARG A 28 -2.64 -4.93 -10.70
CA ARG A 28 -2.80 -5.21 -12.14
C ARG A 28 -1.70 -4.57 -12.98
N GLU A 29 -1.34 -3.32 -12.67
CA GLU A 29 -0.22 -2.62 -13.32
C GLU A 29 1.08 -3.40 -13.15
N GLU A 30 1.41 -3.81 -11.92
CA GLU A 30 2.64 -4.54 -11.63
C GLU A 30 2.68 -5.88 -12.37
N ALA A 31 1.58 -6.64 -12.41
CA ALA A 31 1.51 -7.88 -13.18
C ALA A 31 1.77 -7.67 -14.69
N LEU A 32 1.21 -6.61 -15.29
CA LEU A 32 1.46 -6.26 -16.69
C LEU A 32 2.92 -5.82 -16.90
N ARG A 33 3.47 -5.07 -15.96
CA ARG A 33 4.86 -4.61 -15.98
C ARG A 33 5.83 -5.79 -15.89
N GLU A 34 5.61 -6.73 -14.97
CA GLU A 34 6.39 -7.95 -14.83
C GLU A 34 6.36 -8.76 -16.13
N ALA A 35 5.18 -8.98 -16.72
CA ALA A 35 5.06 -9.66 -18.00
C ALA A 35 5.86 -8.97 -19.14
N LEU A 36 5.86 -7.63 -19.19
CA LEU A 36 6.67 -6.88 -20.16
C LEU A 36 8.18 -7.05 -19.91
N LEU A 37 8.61 -7.08 -18.64
CA LEU A 37 10.02 -7.30 -18.29
C LEU A 37 10.47 -8.73 -18.59
N GLU A 38 9.61 -9.73 -18.37
CA GLU A 38 9.86 -11.15 -18.66
C GLU A 38 9.95 -11.43 -20.16
N ALA A 39 9.21 -10.69 -20.98
CA ALA A 39 9.30 -10.79 -22.44
C ALA A 39 10.71 -10.47 -22.98
N ARG A 40 11.59 -9.84 -22.17
CA ARG A 40 13.01 -9.57 -22.48
C ARG A 40 13.22 -8.95 -23.87
N ALA A 41 12.29 -8.10 -24.30
CA ALA A 41 12.38 -7.46 -25.60
C ALA A 41 13.60 -6.52 -25.65
N ASN A 42 14.42 -6.69 -26.68
CA ASN A 42 15.57 -5.82 -26.96
C ASN A 42 15.17 -4.55 -27.76
N ALA A 43 13.89 -4.43 -28.13
CA ALA A 43 13.32 -3.32 -28.87
C ALA A 43 12.02 -2.84 -28.19
N PRO A 44 11.53 -1.62 -28.49
CA PRO A 44 10.25 -1.14 -27.98
C PRO A 44 9.09 -2.09 -28.36
N ILE A 45 8.19 -2.35 -27.42
CA ILE A 45 7.00 -3.17 -27.62
C ILE A 45 5.85 -2.22 -28.00
N GLN A 46 5.28 -2.40 -29.18
CA GLN A 46 4.18 -1.59 -29.69
C GLN A 46 2.85 -2.31 -29.47
N GLY A 47 1.89 -1.64 -28.84
CA GLY A 47 0.48 -2.00 -28.85
C GLY A 47 -0.31 -1.04 -29.75
N GLU A 48 -1.62 -1.27 -29.85
CA GLU A 48 -2.50 -0.46 -30.73
C GLU A 48 -2.54 1.03 -30.38
N ARG A 49 -2.36 1.38 -29.11
CA ARG A 49 -2.43 2.77 -28.61
C ARG A 49 -1.18 3.25 -27.88
N PHE A 50 -0.29 2.35 -27.47
CA PHE A 50 0.82 2.66 -26.56
C PHE A 50 2.08 1.92 -26.98
N VAL A 51 3.24 2.48 -26.61
CA VAL A 51 4.56 1.86 -26.85
C VAL A 51 5.30 1.76 -25.52
N ALA A 52 5.78 0.57 -25.18
CA ALA A 52 6.58 0.31 -23.98
C ALA A 52 8.08 0.23 -24.35
N THR A 53 8.92 0.96 -23.63
CA THR A 53 10.38 0.92 -23.79
C THR A 53 11.04 0.53 -22.47
N ILE A 54 11.81 -0.56 -22.47
CA ILE A 54 12.51 -1.03 -21.27
C ILE A 54 13.89 -0.39 -21.22
N ARG A 55 14.13 0.46 -20.22
CA ARG A 55 15.45 1.04 -19.94
C ARG A 55 16.03 0.38 -18.69
N ARG A 56 17.25 -0.14 -18.81
CA ARG A 56 18.01 -0.67 -17.67
C ARG A 56 18.95 0.41 -17.17
N GLY A 57 18.93 0.68 -15.88
CA GLY A 57 19.80 1.65 -15.24
C GLY A 57 20.18 1.18 -13.85
N THR A 58 21.41 1.47 -13.45
CA THR A 58 21.87 1.21 -12.09
C THR A 58 21.67 2.47 -11.26
N ARG A 59 20.85 2.37 -10.22
CA ARG A 59 20.72 3.44 -9.23
C ARG A 59 21.71 3.19 -8.10
N ARG A 60 22.54 4.20 -7.79
CA ARG A 60 23.31 4.21 -6.55
C ARG A 60 22.40 4.76 -5.44
N SER A 61 22.20 3.98 -4.38
CA SER A 61 21.52 4.42 -3.16
C SER A 61 22.54 4.54 -2.03
N PHE A 62 22.37 5.55 -1.18
CA PHE A 62 23.15 5.67 0.04
C PHE A 62 22.66 4.64 1.06
N ASP A 63 23.53 3.71 1.45
CA ASP A 63 23.21 2.72 2.48
C ASP A 63 23.66 3.21 3.86
N ALA A 64 22.75 3.89 4.57
CA ALA A 64 23.02 4.41 5.90
C ALA A 64 23.35 3.31 6.93
N LYS A 65 22.96 2.05 6.69
CA LYS A 65 23.27 0.94 7.61
C LYS A 65 24.73 0.51 7.53
N SER A 66 25.38 0.75 6.39
CA SER A 66 26.80 0.46 6.17
C SER A 66 27.75 1.48 6.83
N LEU A 67 27.21 2.55 7.41
CA LEU A 67 28.01 3.57 8.07
C LEU A 67 28.59 3.07 9.40
N PRO A 68 29.77 3.57 9.79
CA PRO A 68 30.27 3.42 11.15
C PRO A 68 29.26 3.95 12.18
N ALA A 69 29.15 3.27 13.33
CA ALA A 69 28.26 3.66 14.42
C ALA A 69 28.48 5.12 14.84
N ALA A 70 29.74 5.59 14.83
CA ALA A 70 30.09 6.98 15.18
C ALA A 70 29.43 8.05 14.30
N ILE A 71 29.09 7.74 13.04
CA ILE A 71 28.40 8.68 12.14
C ILE A 71 26.90 8.42 12.14
N ARG A 72 26.50 7.13 12.15
CA ARG A 72 25.09 6.73 12.13
C ARG A 72 24.36 7.17 13.39
N ASP A 73 25.01 7.15 14.54
CA ASP A 73 24.36 7.40 15.83
C ASP A 73 24.62 8.85 16.34
N ASP A 74 25.43 9.64 15.62
CA ASP A 74 25.69 11.05 15.96
C ASP A 74 24.52 11.95 15.49
N PRO A 75 23.78 12.60 16.41
CA PRO A 75 22.62 13.45 16.11
C PRO A 75 22.92 14.61 15.14
N ARG A 76 24.18 15.06 15.04
CA ARG A 76 24.55 16.18 14.14
C ARG A 76 24.31 15.88 12.67
N TYR A 77 24.29 14.61 12.29
CA TYR A 77 24.03 14.17 10.92
C TYR A 77 22.56 13.83 10.65
N TRP A 78 21.68 13.95 11.65
CA TRP A 78 20.26 13.69 11.52
C TRP A 78 19.45 14.97 11.42
N LYS A 79 18.49 14.96 10.49
CA LYS A 79 17.46 15.99 10.37
C LYS A 79 16.12 15.40 10.75
N GLU A 80 15.54 15.88 11.82
CA GLU A 80 14.18 15.51 12.20
C GLU A 80 13.17 16.26 11.32
N THR A 81 12.19 15.53 10.79
CA THR A 81 11.07 16.10 10.04
C THR A 81 9.80 15.41 10.49
N ALA A 82 8.86 16.18 11.04
CA ALA A 82 7.55 15.66 11.42
C ALA A 82 6.70 15.46 10.16
N SER A 83 6.11 14.29 10.01
CA SER A 83 5.10 14.01 8.98
C SER A 83 3.83 13.46 9.62
N CYS A 84 2.68 13.80 9.05
CA CYS A 84 1.39 13.27 9.47
C CYS A 84 0.91 12.27 8.41
N THR A 85 0.72 11.01 8.81
CA THR A 85 0.31 9.93 7.91
C THR A 85 -1.07 9.41 8.30
N VAL A 86 -2.00 9.40 7.34
CA VAL A 86 -3.32 8.79 7.53
C VAL A 86 -3.23 7.30 7.25
N LEU A 87 -3.34 6.49 8.31
CA LEU A 87 -3.40 5.04 8.25
C LEU A 87 -4.86 4.58 8.19
N ILE A 88 -5.16 3.69 7.26
CA ILE A 88 -6.49 3.07 7.12
C ILE A 88 -6.32 1.58 7.19
N ARG A 89 -7.15 0.94 8.01
CA ARG A 89 -7.28 -0.51 8.14
C ARG A 89 -8.75 -0.86 8.08
N GLU A 90 -9.07 -2.02 7.54
CA GLU A 90 -10.43 -2.55 7.67
C GLU A 90 -10.75 -2.74 9.15
N ARG A 91 -11.96 -2.34 9.55
CA ARG A 91 -12.46 -2.63 10.88
C ARG A 91 -12.92 -4.08 10.87
N ALA A 92 -12.28 -4.94 11.66
CA ALA A 92 -12.79 -6.30 11.88
C ALA A 92 -14.24 -6.21 12.34
N GLY A 93 -15.15 -6.85 11.60
CA GLY A 93 -16.57 -6.89 11.91
C GLY A 93 -16.77 -7.49 13.31
N LYS A 94 -17.70 -6.92 14.09
CA LYS A 94 -18.28 -7.65 15.21
C LYS A 94 -18.97 -8.87 14.59
N ALA A 95 -18.47 -10.07 14.86
CA ALA A 95 -19.25 -11.28 14.63
C ALA A 95 -20.56 -11.13 15.42
N GLU A 96 -21.68 -11.02 14.71
CA GLU A 96 -23.00 -11.17 15.29
C GLU A 96 -23.06 -12.60 15.86
N ARG A 97 -23.25 -12.71 17.18
CA ARG A 97 -23.72 -13.97 17.79
C ARG A 97 -25.18 -14.12 17.37
N GLU A 98 -25.41 -14.73 16.21
CA GLU A 98 -26.62 -15.51 15.96
C GLU A 98 -26.26 -16.95 16.31
N ASP A 99 -26.54 -17.35 17.55
CA ASP A 99 -26.68 -18.75 17.95
C ASP A 99 -27.51 -18.76 19.23
N ASP A 100 -28.78 -18.38 19.10
CA ASP A 100 -29.83 -18.80 20.03
C ASP A 100 -30.32 -20.19 19.57
N ILE A 101 -29.41 -21.17 19.61
CA ILE A 101 -29.77 -22.57 19.36
C ILE A 101 -30.32 -23.12 20.68
N VAL A 102 -31.65 -23.20 20.77
CA VAL A 102 -32.32 -23.96 21.83
C VAL A 102 -32.04 -25.44 21.59
N LEU A 103 -31.13 -26.01 22.38
CA LEU A 103 -30.92 -27.46 22.47
C LEU A 103 -32.13 -28.08 23.18
N VAL A 104 -33.05 -28.67 22.41
CA VAL A 104 -34.11 -29.54 22.95
C VAL A 104 -33.58 -30.97 22.96
N GLU A 105 -33.30 -31.53 24.14
CA GLU A 105 -33.04 -32.97 24.27
C GLU A 105 -34.36 -33.75 24.22
N PRO A 106 -34.47 -34.83 23.41
CA PRO A 106 -35.60 -35.74 23.47
C PRO A 106 -35.45 -36.68 24.67
N PHE A 107 -36.56 -36.85 25.41
CA PHE A 107 -36.72 -37.75 26.55
C PHE A 107 -36.43 -39.22 26.20
#